data_AF-A0A099T504-F1
#
_entry.id   AF-A0A099T504-F1
#
_cell.length_a   1.000
_cell.length_b   1.000
_cell.length_c   1.000
_cell.angle_alpha   90.00
_cell.angle_beta   90.00
_cell.angle_gamma   90.00
#
_symmetry.space_group_name_H-M   'P 1'
#
loop_
_entity.id
_entity.type
_entity.pdbx_description
1 polymer ?
#
loop_
_entity_poly.entity_id
_entity_poly.type
_entity_poly.pdbx_seq_one_letter_code
_entity_poly.pdbx_strand_id
1 'polypeptide(L)'
;MSDSSLILSLPYIQSAQAQKHVTHNEAIRTLDVIVQPTVTEVGRTDPPQDPVQGARCVVGTGGTGDWARLDGSIAVWEDSGWTVVVPSAGWTTRATDTLIEWVYNGSTWILPGNAVETLGVNTTADSTNRLAVSGANTLLSHEGAGHQLKINKADTAETASLLYQSNWSGRAEMGLTGSDNFSVKVSADGTTWLTGLEVDGTSGMVSFPSGPSAHRWG
;
A
#
# COMPACT_ATOMS: atom_id res chain seq x y z
N MET A 1 1.34 -41.38 -11.64
CA MET A 1 0.52 -40.15 -11.71
C MET A 1 0.72 -39.42 -10.40
N SER A 2 0.55 -38.10 -10.34
CA SER A 2 0.62 -37.38 -9.06
C SER A 2 -0.57 -37.76 -8.19
N ASP A 3 -0.34 -37.97 -6.89
CA ASP A 3 -1.41 -38.28 -5.94
C ASP A 3 -2.10 -37.01 -5.40
N SER A 4 -1.62 -35.83 -5.80
CA SER A 4 -2.16 -34.51 -5.44
C SER A 4 -2.32 -33.58 -6.64
N SER A 5 -3.22 -32.60 -6.48
CA SER A 5 -3.46 -31.53 -7.45
C SER A 5 -2.27 -30.57 -7.57
N LEU A 6 -2.06 -29.99 -8.75
CA LEU A 6 -0.85 -29.22 -9.06
C LEU A 6 -0.78 -27.84 -8.39
N ILE A 7 -1.93 -27.20 -8.14
CA ILE A 7 -1.98 -25.79 -7.70
C ILE A 7 -2.14 -25.69 -6.18
N LEU A 8 -3.03 -26.49 -5.62
CA LEU A 8 -3.44 -26.41 -4.22
C LEU A 8 -2.99 -27.62 -3.39
N SER A 9 -2.24 -28.54 -3.99
CA SER A 9 -1.74 -29.77 -3.36
C SER A 9 -2.83 -30.67 -2.74
N LEU A 10 -4.10 -30.48 -3.14
CA LEU A 10 -5.23 -31.28 -2.67
C LEU A 10 -5.08 -32.75 -3.06
N PRO A 11 -5.33 -33.72 -2.15
CA PRO A 11 -5.18 -35.14 -2.45
C PRO A 11 -6.26 -35.62 -3.44
N TYR A 12 -5.84 -36.39 -4.45
CA TYR A 12 -6.74 -37.08 -5.36
C TYR A 12 -7.21 -38.42 -4.78
N ILE A 13 -8.41 -38.86 -5.18
CA ILE A 13 -8.88 -40.22 -4.90
C ILE A 13 -8.10 -41.19 -5.80
N GLN A 14 -7.34 -42.10 -5.20
CA GLN A 14 -6.57 -43.12 -5.93
C GLN A 14 -7.40 -44.40 -6.17
N SER A 15 -7.11 -45.10 -7.27
CA SER A 15 -7.73 -46.39 -7.56
C SER A 15 -7.32 -47.43 -6.51
N ALA A 16 -8.27 -48.28 -6.08
CA ALA A 16 -8.09 -49.31 -5.06
C ALA A 16 -7.53 -48.82 -3.70
N GLN A 17 -7.61 -47.51 -3.41
CA GLN A 17 -7.18 -46.94 -2.13
C GLN A 17 -8.12 -47.35 -0.99
N ALA A 18 -7.57 -47.93 0.07
CA ALA A 18 -8.29 -48.13 1.32
C ALA A 18 -8.63 -46.77 1.96
N GLN A 19 -9.82 -46.65 2.55
CA GLN A 19 -10.26 -45.44 3.26
C GLN A 19 -10.22 -44.13 2.43
N LYS A 20 -10.52 -44.17 1.13
CA LYS A 20 -10.55 -42.98 0.23
C LYS A 20 -11.38 -41.78 0.72
N HIS A 21 -12.32 -41.99 1.63
CA HIS A 21 -13.09 -40.91 2.25
C HIS A 21 -12.21 -40.01 3.13
N VAL A 22 -11.11 -40.53 3.68
CA VAL A 22 -10.15 -39.75 4.48
C VAL A 22 -9.49 -38.68 3.60
N THR A 23 -8.89 -39.08 2.48
CA THR A 23 -8.26 -38.13 1.54
C THR A 23 -9.27 -37.19 0.91
N HIS A 24 -10.47 -37.66 0.58
CA HIS A 24 -11.52 -36.79 0.07
C HIS A 24 -11.95 -35.73 1.10
N ASN A 25 -12.15 -36.12 2.36
CA ASN A 25 -12.53 -35.20 3.41
C ASN A 25 -11.41 -34.21 3.74
N GLU A 26 -10.14 -34.64 3.67
CA GLU A 26 -8.98 -33.75 3.81
C GLU A 26 -8.96 -32.68 2.71
N ALA A 27 -9.19 -33.05 1.45
CA ALA A 27 -9.32 -32.09 0.36
C ALA A 27 -10.47 -31.09 0.57
N ILE A 28 -11.62 -31.56 1.07
CA ILE A 28 -12.77 -30.70 1.39
C ILE A 28 -12.44 -29.73 2.51
N ARG A 29 -11.80 -30.20 3.60
CA ARG A 29 -11.38 -29.33 4.71
C ARG A 29 -10.43 -28.23 4.24
N THR A 30 -9.43 -28.58 3.41
CA THR A 30 -8.56 -27.55 2.84
C THR A 30 -9.35 -26.56 1.98
N LEU A 31 -10.26 -27.03 1.12
CA LEU A 31 -11.09 -26.16 0.27
C LEU A 31 -11.98 -25.21 1.09
N ASP A 32 -12.57 -25.67 2.19
CA ASP A 32 -13.41 -24.86 3.08
C ASP A 32 -12.65 -23.67 3.69
N VAL A 33 -11.34 -23.82 3.88
CA VAL A 33 -10.47 -22.76 4.41
C VAL A 33 -10.03 -21.78 3.32
N ILE A 34 -9.73 -22.27 2.11
CA ILE A 34 -9.06 -21.47 1.07
C ILE A 34 -10.00 -20.89 0.00
N VAL A 35 -11.25 -21.33 -0.06
CA VAL A 35 -12.25 -20.76 -0.97
C VAL A 35 -12.96 -19.61 -0.28
N GLN A 36 -12.80 -18.39 -0.82
CA GLN A 36 -13.21 -17.15 -0.17
C GLN A 36 -12.66 -17.04 1.28
N PRO A 37 -11.34 -17.16 1.43
CA PRO A 37 -10.70 -17.27 2.73
C PRO A 37 -10.98 -16.01 3.56
N THR A 38 -11.47 -16.24 4.76
CA THR A 38 -11.67 -15.21 5.79
C THR A 38 -10.95 -15.67 7.04
N VAL A 39 -10.40 -14.75 7.82
CA VAL A 39 -9.78 -15.04 9.13
C VAL A 39 -10.27 -14.05 10.15
N THR A 40 -10.25 -14.41 11.42
CA THR A 40 -10.64 -13.50 12.51
C THR A 40 -9.74 -12.28 12.51
N GLU A 41 -8.43 -12.51 12.49
CA GLU A 41 -7.36 -11.50 12.54
C GLU A 41 -6.09 -12.02 11.84
N VAL A 42 -5.17 -11.11 11.51
CA VAL A 42 -3.87 -11.41 10.92
C VAL A 42 -2.74 -10.96 11.83
N GLY A 43 -1.82 -11.88 12.15
CA GLY A 43 -0.59 -11.54 12.86
C GLY A 43 -0.60 -11.85 14.37
N ARG A 44 -1.63 -12.52 14.89
CA ARG A 44 -1.68 -12.97 16.28
C ARG A 44 -0.63 -14.06 16.53
N THR A 45 0.11 -13.99 17.65
CA THR A 45 1.21 -14.92 17.95
C THR A 45 0.88 -15.99 18.98
N ASP A 46 -0.22 -15.88 19.71
CA ASP A 46 -0.72 -16.87 20.67
C ASP A 46 -2.07 -17.44 20.21
N PRO A 47 -2.33 -18.76 20.35
CA PRO A 47 -3.67 -19.29 20.07
C PRO A 47 -4.71 -18.73 21.07
N PRO A 48 -5.93 -18.40 20.59
CA PRO A 48 -7.06 -18.12 21.47
C PRO A 48 -7.24 -19.24 22.51
N GLN A 49 -7.60 -18.87 23.75
CA GLN A 49 -7.75 -19.84 24.85
C GLN A 49 -8.98 -20.74 24.68
N ASP A 50 -10.09 -20.18 24.16
CA ASP A 50 -11.36 -20.89 23.94
C ASP A 50 -11.82 -20.76 22.47
N PRO A 51 -11.09 -21.36 21.50
CA PRO A 51 -11.45 -21.28 20.10
C PRO A 51 -12.73 -22.09 19.81
N VAL A 52 -13.64 -21.51 19.04
CA VAL A 52 -14.81 -22.22 18.51
C VAL A 52 -14.43 -23.03 17.26
N GLN A 53 -15.21 -24.06 16.95
CA GLN A 53 -15.02 -24.84 15.71
C GLN A 53 -15.01 -23.93 14.48
N GLY A 54 -14.00 -24.07 13.63
CA GLY A 54 -13.80 -23.26 12.43
C GLY A 54 -13.20 -21.87 12.69
N ALA A 55 -12.85 -21.53 13.93
CA ALA A 55 -12.06 -20.34 14.23
C ALA A 55 -10.73 -20.41 13.48
N ARG A 56 -10.35 -19.31 12.84
CA ARG A 56 -9.16 -19.29 11.98
C ARG A 56 -8.45 -17.96 12.01
N CYS A 57 -7.14 -17.99 12.15
CA CYS A 57 -6.29 -16.81 12.23
C CYS A 57 -5.05 -17.02 11.35
N VAL A 58 -4.48 -15.92 10.84
CA VAL A 58 -3.11 -15.99 10.33
C VAL A 58 -2.15 -15.85 11.50
N VAL A 59 -1.29 -16.84 11.67
CA VAL A 59 -0.27 -16.86 12.72
C VAL A 59 0.78 -15.77 12.44
N GLY A 60 1.03 -14.91 13.42
CA GLY A 60 2.08 -13.90 13.37
C GLY A 60 3.48 -14.50 13.47
N THR A 61 4.50 -13.70 13.14
CA THR A 61 5.90 -14.10 13.32
C THR A 61 6.20 -14.35 14.80
N GLY A 62 6.85 -15.48 15.10
CA GLY A 62 7.13 -15.88 16.48
C GLY A 62 5.93 -16.49 17.19
N GLY A 63 5.13 -17.29 16.48
CA GLY A 63 4.02 -18.04 17.07
C GLY A 63 4.44 -18.84 18.32
N THR A 64 3.53 -18.95 19.29
CA THR A 64 3.76 -19.58 20.60
C THR A 64 2.76 -20.72 20.86
N GLY A 65 3.07 -21.59 21.83
CA GLY A 65 2.22 -22.74 22.15
C GLY A 65 2.02 -23.66 20.93
N ASP A 66 0.76 -24.01 20.66
CA ASP A 66 0.38 -24.83 19.49
C ASP A 66 0.69 -24.14 18.15
N TRP A 67 0.94 -22.83 18.15
CA TRP A 67 1.30 -22.05 16.96
C TRP A 67 2.80 -21.91 16.74
N ALA A 68 3.63 -22.55 17.57
CA ALA A 68 5.08 -22.52 17.41
C ALA A 68 5.51 -23.05 16.03
N ARG A 69 6.31 -22.25 15.31
CA ARG A 69 6.82 -22.54 13.94
C ARG A 69 5.75 -22.55 12.84
N LEU A 70 4.57 -22.00 13.11
CA LEU A 70 3.50 -21.87 12.12
C LEU A 70 3.36 -20.47 11.52
N ASP A 71 4.35 -19.61 11.74
CA ASP A 71 4.40 -18.22 11.25
C ASP A 71 3.89 -18.09 9.80
N GLY A 72 2.94 -17.18 9.59
CA GLY A 72 2.32 -16.90 8.30
C GLY A 72 1.29 -17.92 7.82
N SER A 73 1.14 -19.07 8.48
CA SER A 73 0.13 -20.06 8.13
C SER A 73 -1.27 -19.61 8.58
N ILE A 74 -2.30 -20.11 7.88
CA ILE A 74 -3.68 -20.01 8.35
C ILE A 74 -3.90 -21.17 9.31
N ALA A 75 -3.99 -20.89 10.61
CA ALA A 75 -4.33 -21.87 11.63
C ALA A 75 -5.86 -21.95 11.74
N VAL A 76 -6.41 -23.16 11.79
CA VAL A 76 -7.85 -23.44 11.87
C VAL A 76 -8.11 -24.38 13.03
N TRP A 77 -9.07 -24.04 13.90
CA TRP A 77 -9.45 -24.90 15.00
C TRP A 77 -10.49 -25.93 14.55
N GLU A 78 -10.09 -27.20 14.58
CA GLU A 78 -10.93 -28.34 14.22
C GLU A 78 -10.90 -29.40 15.33
N ASP A 79 -12.06 -29.94 15.69
CA ASP A 79 -12.26 -30.96 16.72
C ASP A 79 -11.63 -30.58 18.08
N SER A 80 -10.35 -30.92 18.29
CA SER A 80 -9.61 -30.64 19.52
C SER A 80 -8.19 -30.12 19.26
N GLY A 81 -7.91 -29.56 18.08
CA GLY A 81 -6.57 -29.09 17.74
C GLY A 81 -6.54 -28.04 16.62
N TRP A 82 -5.39 -27.37 16.51
CA TRP A 82 -5.12 -26.46 15.40
C TRP A 82 -4.56 -27.24 14.20
N THR A 83 -5.28 -27.20 13.09
CA THR A 83 -4.78 -27.60 11.77
C THR A 83 -4.24 -26.37 11.05
N VAL A 84 -3.39 -26.59 10.03
CA VAL A 84 -2.65 -25.51 9.39
C VAL A 84 -2.81 -25.59 7.88
N VAL A 85 -3.01 -24.45 7.25
CA VAL A 85 -2.91 -24.30 5.80
C VAL A 85 -1.78 -23.33 5.50
N VAL A 86 -0.75 -23.83 4.80
CA VAL A 86 0.40 -23.02 4.39
C VAL A 86 0.03 -22.26 3.11
N PRO A 87 0.04 -20.91 3.12
CA PRO A 87 -0.32 -20.14 1.94
C PRO A 87 0.76 -20.19 0.85
N SER A 88 0.32 -20.11 -0.40
CA SER A 88 1.22 -19.85 -1.54
C SER A 88 1.22 -18.37 -1.90
N ALA A 89 2.31 -17.89 -2.54
CA ALA A 89 2.40 -16.51 -2.98
C ALA A 89 1.19 -16.12 -3.86
N GLY A 90 0.63 -14.95 -3.62
CA GLY A 90 -0.56 -14.42 -4.29
C GLY A 90 -1.90 -14.83 -3.65
N TRP A 91 -1.91 -15.72 -2.65
CA TRP A 91 -3.13 -16.00 -1.90
C TRP A 91 -3.62 -14.76 -1.16
N THR A 92 -4.94 -14.61 -1.10
CA THR A 92 -5.58 -13.53 -0.35
C THR A 92 -6.32 -14.08 0.86
N THR A 93 -6.62 -13.23 1.84
CA THR A 93 -7.61 -13.51 2.90
C THR A 93 -8.22 -12.19 3.38
N ARG A 94 -9.46 -12.21 3.85
CA ARG A 94 -10.08 -11.04 4.50
C ARG A 94 -10.14 -11.24 6.01
N ALA A 95 -9.56 -10.30 6.74
CA ALA A 95 -9.64 -10.28 8.20
C ALA A 95 -10.99 -9.69 8.63
N THR A 96 -11.77 -10.40 9.44
CA THR A 96 -13.15 -10.01 9.78
C THR A 96 -13.22 -8.94 10.86
N ASP A 97 -12.18 -8.81 11.69
CA ASP A 97 -12.05 -7.77 12.71
C ASP A 97 -11.90 -6.35 12.12
N THR A 98 -11.20 -6.27 10.97
CA THR A 98 -10.84 -5.01 10.29
C THR A 98 -11.52 -4.85 8.94
N LEU A 99 -12.09 -5.92 8.37
CA LEU A 99 -12.64 -6.01 7.02
C LEU A 99 -11.62 -5.75 5.90
N ILE A 100 -10.34 -5.82 6.21
CA ILE A 100 -9.24 -5.56 5.27
C ILE A 100 -8.83 -6.86 4.57
N GLU A 101 -8.55 -6.74 3.27
CA GLU A 101 -7.95 -7.82 2.48
C GLU A 101 -6.43 -7.80 2.63
N TRP A 102 -5.86 -8.98 2.85
CA TRP A 102 -4.43 -9.23 2.93
C TRP A 102 -3.99 -10.11 1.77
N VAL A 103 -2.76 -9.92 1.31
CA VAL A 103 -2.14 -10.73 0.26
C VAL A 103 -0.87 -11.36 0.81
N TYR A 104 -0.68 -12.66 0.64
CA TYR A 104 0.57 -13.33 0.98
C TYR A 104 1.58 -13.14 -0.15
N ASN A 105 2.71 -12.46 0.11
CA ASN A 105 3.71 -12.17 -0.93
C ASN A 105 4.71 -13.33 -1.17
N GLY A 106 4.53 -14.47 -0.49
CA GLY A 106 5.48 -15.60 -0.48
C GLY A 106 6.36 -15.68 0.77
N SER A 107 6.32 -14.68 1.64
CA SER A 107 7.04 -14.68 2.93
C SER A 107 6.21 -14.11 4.07
N THR A 108 5.44 -13.05 3.83
CA THR A 108 4.57 -12.40 4.82
C THR A 108 3.23 -12.01 4.22
N TRP A 109 2.22 -11.86 5.08
CA TRP A 109 0.97 -11.23 4.71
C TRP A 109 1.15 -9.71 4.72
N ILE A 110 0.80 -9.07 3.60
CA ILE A 110 0.91 -7.63 3.41
C ILE A 110 -0.45 -7.03 3.08
N LEU A 111 -0.64 -5.78 3.46
CA LEU A 111 -1.73 -4.98 2.95
C LEU A 111 -1.45 -4.65 1.48
N PRO A 112 -2.41 -4.85 0.57
CA PRO A 112 -2.25 -4.46 -0.83
C PRO A 112 -1.95 -2.95 -1.00
N GLY A 113 -2.20 -2.14 0.03
CA GLY A 113 -1.93 -0.70 0.08
C GLY A 113 -0.47 -0.28 0.29
N ASN A 114 0.41 -1.14 0.81
CA ASN A 114 1.80 -0.76 1.09
C ASN A 114 2.67 -0.68 -0.18
N ALA A 115 2.11 -1.06 -1.34
CA ALA A 115 2.78 -1.08 -2.64
C ALA A 115 1.82 -0.69 -3.78
N VAL A 116 0.95 0.30 -3.59
CA VAL A 116 0.19 0.87 -4.70
C VAL A 116 1.18 1.56 -5.64
N GLU A 117 1.53 0.90 -6.74
CA GLU A 117 2.53 1.42 -7.65
C GLU A 117 2.06 2.71 -8.34
N THR A 118 0.79 2.76 -8.70
CA THR A 118 0.13 3.95 -9.27
C THR A 118 -1.33 4.01 -8.82
N LEU A 119 -1.87 5.22 -8.62
CA LEU A 119 -3.26 5.47 -8.26
C LEU A 119 -3.83 6.60 -9.13
N GLY A 120 -4.77 6.24 -10.00
CA GLY A 120 -5.52 7.17 -10.84
C GLY A 120 -6.94 7.38 -10.32
N VAL A 121 -7.32 8.64 -10.07
CA VAL A 121 -8.70 9.03 -9.73
C VAL A 121 -9.28 9.79 -10.92
N ASN A 122 -10.19 9.13 -11.65
CA ASN A 122 -10.84 9.65 -12.87
C ASN A 122 -9.84 10.04 -14.01
N THR A 123 -8.61 9.52 -13.93
CA THR A 123 -7.57 9.61 -14.97
C THR A 123 -6.61 8.44 -14.80
N THR A 124 -5.79 8.15 -15.82
CA THR A 124 -4.72 7.16 -15.74
C THR A 124 -3.50 7.77 -15.06
N ALA A 125 -2.95 7.08 -14.06
CA ALA A 125 -1.65 7.38 -13.46
C ALA A 125 -0.53 6.67 -14.25
N ASP A 126 0.68 7.20 -14.18
CA ASP A 126 1.84 6.69 -14.90
C ASP A 126 3.11 6.67 -14.02
N SER A 127 4.25 6.26 -14.57
CA SER A 127 5.52 6.16 -13.83
C SER A 127 6.07 7.51 -13.36
N THR A 128 5.62 8.61 -13.96
CA THR A 128 5.97 9.99 -13.59
C THR A 128 4.96 10.54 -12.59
N ASN A 129 3.67 10.40 -12.87
CA ASN A 129 2.54 10.84 -12.04
C ASN A 129 1.90 9.63 -11.36
N ARG A 130 2.61 9.08 -10.36
CA ARG A 130 2.16 7.86 -9.65
C ARG A 130 0.87 8.07 -8.87
N LEU A 131 0.55 9.31 -8.49
CA LEU A 131 -0.78 9.73 -8.05
C LEU A 131 -1.32 10.75 -9.06
N ALA A 132 -2.39 10.39 -9.76
CA ALA A 132 -3.01 11.27 -10.76
C ALA A 132 -4.50 11.45 -10.43
N VAL A 133 -4.96 12.71 -10.38
CA VAL A 133 -6.34 13.06 -10.04
C VAL A 133 -6.89 14.01 -11.11
N SER A 134 -8.01 13.65 -11.72
CA SER A 134 -8.75 14.52 -12.64
C SER A 134 -10.14 14.80 -12.07
N GLY A 135 -10.35 16.00 -11.57
CA GLY A 135 -11.60 16.39 -10.94
C GLY A 135 -11.67 17.88 -10.66
N ALA A 136 -12.81 18.34 -10.14
CA ALA A 136 -13.00 19.74 -9.78
C ALA A 136 -12.16 20.17 -8.57
N ASN A 137 -11.83 19.25 -7.66
CA ASN A 137 -11.00 19.50 -6.48
C ASN A 137 -10.28 18.23 -5.99
N THR A 138 -9.23 18.44 -5.20
CA THR A 138 -8.56 17.42 -4.38
C THR A 138 -8.54 17.94 -2.94
N LEU A 139 -9.24 17.26 -2.02
CA LEU A 139 -9.25 17.62 -0.61
C LEU A 139 -8.21 16.80 0.17
N LEU A 140 -7.24 17.47 0.78
CA LEU A 140 -6.29 16.89 1.73
C LEU A 140 -6.62 17.42 3.13
N SER A 141 -7.21 16.58 3.98
CA SER A 141 -7.72 16.98 5.30
C SER A 141 -6.87 16.45 6.45
N HIS A 142 -7.15 16.93 7.66
CA HIS A 142 -6.50 16.55 8.90
C HIS A 142 -7.37 15.63 9.76
N GLU A 143 -6.75 14.88 10.66
CA GLU A 143 -7.40 14.12 11.73
C GLU A 143 -7.50 14.90 13.05
N GLY A 144 -7.24 16.21 13.03
CA GLY A 144 -7.35 17.10 14.19
C GLY A 144 -6.26 18.16 14.23
N ALA A 145 -5.12 17.85 14.86
CA ALA A 145 -4.06 18.82 15.15
C ALA A 145 -3.42 19.51 13.91
N GLY A 146 -3.52 18.92 12.72
CA GLY A 146 -3.06 19.53 11.48
C GLY A 146 -2.83 18.54 10.34
N HIS A 147 -2.46 19.06 9.17
CA HIS A 147 -2.05 18.32 7.97
C HIS A 147 -0.80 18.97 7.38
N GLN A 148 0.18 18.18 6.95
CA GLN A 148 1.42 18.66 6.35
C GLN A 148 1.73 17.91 5.06
N LEU A 149 2.00 18.66 3.99
CA LEU A 149 2.59 18.10 2.77
C LEU A 149 4.11 18.20 2.87
N LYS A 150 4.78 17.04 2.83
CA LYS A 150 6.25 16.95 2.79
C LYS A 150 6.67 16.67 1.35
N ILE A 151 7.26 17.66 0.69
CA ILE A 151 7.82 17.54 -0.66
C ILE A 151 9.34 17.56 -0.50
N ASN A 152 10.01 16.47 -0.86
CA ASN A 152 11.44 16.31 -0.67
C ASN A 152 12.16 16.21 -2.02
N LYS A 153 13.36 16.78 -2.09
CA LYS A 153 14.31 16.62 -3.20
C LYS A 153 15.59 15.95 -2.67
N ALA A 154 16.30 15.22 -3.52
CA ALA A 154 17.47 14.46 -3.10
C ALA A 154 18.69 15.37 -2.86
N ASP A 155 18.85 16.40 -3.69
CA ASP A 155 20.00 17.30 -3.68
C ASP A 155 19.64 18.78 -3.83
N THR A 156 20.58 19.68 -3.52
CA THR A 156 20.38 21.14 -3.59
C THR A 156 19.91 21.62 -4.96
N ALA A 157 20.45 21.05 -6.05
CA ALA A 157 20.15 21.47 -7.42
C ALA A 157 18.82 20.94 -8.00
N GLU A 158 18.12 20.08 -7.26
CA GLU A 158 16.86 19.49 -7.72
C GLU A 158 15.64 20.37 -7.40
N THR A 159 14.43 19.86 -7.69
CA THR A 159 13.18 20.57 -7.51
C THR A 159 12.24 19.84 -6.55
N ALA A 160 11.72 20.58 -5.57
CA ALA A 160 10.59 20.20 -4.72
C ALA A 160 9.61 21.38 -4.68
N SER A 161 8.52 21.29 -5.46
CA SER A 161 7.67 22.43 -5.77
C SER A 161 6.19 22.08 -5.98
N LEU A 162 5.38 23.13 -6.07
CA LEU A 162 4.03 23.11 -6.61
C LEU A 162 4.03 23.85 -7.95
N LEU A 163 3.76 23.12 -9.03
CA LEU A 163 3.71 23.63 -10.40
C LEU A 163 2.25 23.86 -10.83
N TYR A 164 1.94 25.09 -11.23
CA TYR A 164 0.65 25.50 -11.76
C TYR A 164 0.71 25.52 -13.29
N GLN A 165 -0.23 24.85 -13.94
CA GLN A 165 -0.24 24.67 -15.39
C GLN A 165 -1.54 25.18 -16.03
N SER A 166 -1.45 25.56 -17.30
CA SER A 166 -2.58 25.78 -18.19
C SER A 166 -2.35 25.03 -19.49
N ASN A 167 -3.27 24.13 -19.85
CA ASN A 167 -3.16 23.26 -21.02
C ASN A 167 -1.79 22.56 -21.10
N TRP A 168 -1.38 21.90 -20.02
CA TRP A 168 -0.10 21.17 -19.90
C TRP A 168 1.17 22.02 -20.01
N SER A 169 1.06 23.35 -20.03
CA SER A 169 2.19 24.29 -20.02
C SER A 169 2.31 24.93 -18.63
N GLY A 170 3.51 24.91 -18.05
CA GLY A 170 3.82 25.55 -16.76
C GLY A 170 3.65 27.07 -16.82
N ARG A 171 3.02 27.64 -15.79
CA ARG A 171 2.73 29.09 -15.71
C ARG A 171 3.28 29.75 -14.46
N ALA A 172 3.20 29.05 -13.34
CA ALA A 172 3.78 29.48 -12.08
C ALA A 172 4.32 28.28 -11.32
N GLU A 173 5.35 28.46 -10.52
CA GLU A 173 5.93 27.41 -9.69
C GLU A 173 6.41 28.02 -8.38
N MET A 174 6.15 27.35 -7.26
CA MET A 174 6.65 27.76 -5.95
C MET A 174 7.25 26.59 -5.18
N GLY A 175 8.39 26.83 -4.53
CA GLY A 175 9.10 25.81 -3.76
C GLY A 175 10.61 25.97 -3.84
N LEU A 176 11.32 24.85 -3.61
CA LEU A 176 12.77 24.75 -3.70
C LEU A 176 13.10 24.32 -5.13
N THR A 177 13.46 25.26 -6.01
CA THR A 177 13.58 25.03 -7.46
C THR A 177 15.00 25.31 -7.94
N GLY A 178 15.87 24.30 -7.90
CA GLY A 178 17.30 24.44 -8.25
C GLY A 178 18.17 25.07 -7.17
N SER A 179 17.64 25.16 -5.95
CA SER A 179 18.30 25.72 -4.75
C SER A 179 17.59 25.22 -3.50
N ASP A 180 18.16 25.46 -2.32
CA ASP A 180 17.51 25.28 -1.01
C ASP A 180 16.76 26.55 -0.54
N ASN A 181 16.82 27.63 -1.32
CA ASN A 181 16.02 28.84 -1.10
C ASN A 181 14.56 28.64 -1.58
N PHE A 182 13.60 29.17 -0.83
CA PHE A 182 12.21 29.20 -1.29
C PHE A 182 12.04 30.26 -2.36
N SER A 183 11.40 29.93 -3.47
CA SER A 183 11.22 30.84 -4.61
C SER A 183 9.82 30.75 -5.20
N VAL A 184 9.40 31.84 -5.84
CA VAL A 184 8.20 31.90 -6.69
C VAL A 184 8.62 32.37 -8.08
N LYS A 185 8.33 31.53 -9.07
CA LYS A 185 8.70 31.72 -10.48
C LYS A 185 7.46 31.73 -11.37
N VAL A 186 7.52 32.45 -12.48
CA VAL A 186 6.47 32.47 -13.51
C VAL A 186 7.04 32.26 -14.90
N SER A 187 6.22 31.74 -15.81
CA SER A 187 6.58 31.50 -17.20
C SER A 187 5.43 31.81 -18.17
N ALA A 188 5.74 32.53 -19.24
CA ALA A 188 4.78 32.87 -20.30
C ALA A 188 4.65 31.78 -21.38
N ASP A 189 5.63 30.89 -21.48
CA ASP A 189 5.73 29.83 -22.52
C ASP A 189 5.82 28.41 -21.93
N GLY A 190 6.08 28.28 -20.62
CA GLY A 190 6.32 27.01 -19.92
C GLY A 190 7.77 26.53 -19.98
N THR A 191 8.67 27.32 -20.57
CA THR A 191 10.07 26.98 -20.78
C THR A 191 11.03 28.02 -20.20
N THR A 192 10.70 29.30 -20.36
CA THR A 192 11.47 30.44 -19.85
C THR A 192 10.89 30.86 -18.52
N TRP A 193 11.68 30.74 -17.45
CA TRP A 193 11.24 31.01 -16.08
C TRP A 193 11.89 32.27 -15.53
N LEU A 194 11.07 33.13 -14.93
CA LEU A 194 11.50 34.35 -14.26
C LEU A 194 11.23 34.23 -12.75
N THR A 195 12.25 34.44 -11.93
CA THR A 195 12.11 34.46 -10.46
C THR A 195 11.57 35.81 -10.02
N GLY A 196 10.33 35.82 -9.55
CA GLY A 196 9.69 37.03 -9.02
C GLY A 196 10.09 37.29 -7.57
N LEU A 197 10.19 36.23 -6.77
CA LEU A 197 10.51 36.29 -5.34
C LEU A 197 11.45 35.15 -4.97
N GLU A 198 12.42 35.44 -4.12
CA GLU A 198 13.27 34.44 -3.46
C GLU A 198 13.47 34.80 -1.99
N VAL A 199 13.43 33.80 -1.11
CA VAL A 199 13.75 33.92 0.32
C VAL A 199 15.02 33.12 0.60
N ASP A 200 16.06 33.80 1.05
CA ASP A 200 17.33 33.17 1.39
C ASP A 200 17.17 32.25 2.62
N GLY A 201 17.53 30.98 2.47
CA GLY A 201 17.34 29.96 3.51
C GLY A 201 18.23 30.14 4.74
N THR A 202 19.29 30.95 4.64
CA THR A 202 20.22 31.20 5.76
C THR A 202 19.81 32.42 6.59
N SER A 203 19.42 33.51 5.93
CA SER A 203 19.14 34.81 6.54
C SER A 203 17.65 35.14 6.65
N GLY A 204 16.79 34.44 5.91
CA GLY A 204 15.37 34.77 5.78
C GLY A 204 15.08 36.04 4.99
N MET A 205 16.09 36.64 4.35
CA MET A 205 15.92 37.88 3.57
C MET A 205 15.18 37.60 2.26
N VAL A 206 14.22 38.47 1.94
CA VAL A 206 13.44 38.40 0.70
C VAL A 206 14.10 39.27 -0.37
N SER A 207 14.21 38.74 -1.59
CA SER A 207 14.66 39.49 -2.78
C SER A 207 13.63 39.39 -3.91
N PHE A 208 13.68 40.35 -4.83
CA PHE A 208 12.85 40.41 -6.03
C PHE A 208 13.74 40.41 -7.29
N PRO A 209 14.22 39.23 -7.75
CA PRO A 209 15.20 39.17 -8.83
C PRO A 209 14.73 39.78 -10.15
N SER A 210 13.42 39.75 -10.42
CA SER A 210 12.82 40.38 -11.61
C SER A 210 12.45 41.86 -11.42
N GLY A 211 12.79 42.46 -10.27
CA GLY A 211 12.53 43.86 -9.92
C GLY A 211 11.07 44.16 -9.53
N PRO A 212 10.82 45.21 -8.74
CA PRO A 212 9.47 45.68 -8.47
C PRO A 212 8.88 46.38 -9.70
N SER A 213 7.56 46.29 -9.89
CA SER A 213 6.86 47.13 -10.87
C SER A 213 7.07 48.60 -10.51
N ALA A 214 7.70 49.38 -11.40
CA ALA A 214 7.80 50.82 -11.22
C ALA A 214 6.39 51.42 -11.22
N HIS A 215 5.92 51.86 -10.05
CA HIS A 215 4.68 52.61 -9.92
C HIS A 215 4.90 53.98 -10.61
N ARG A 216 4.56 54.09 -11.89
CA ARG A 216 4.45 55.38 -12.56
C ARG A 216 3.22 56.07 -11.99
N TRP A 217 3.42 56.96 -11.03
CA TRP A 217 2.42 57.95 -10.65
C TRP A 217 2.16 58.82 -11.88
N GLY A 218 0.98 58.65 -12.49
CA GLY A 218 0.46 59.52 -13.54
C GLY A 218 -0.26 60.72 -12.95
#